data_AF-A0A1W1CM51-F1
#
_entry.id   AF-A0A1W1CM51-F1
#
_cell.length_a   1.000
_cell.length_b   1.000
_cell.length_c   1.000
_cell.angle_alpha   90.00
_cell.angle_beta   90.00
_cell.angle_gamma   90.00
#
_symmetry.space_group_name_H-M   'P 1'
#
loop_
_entity.id
_entity.type
_entity.pdbx_description
1 polymer ?
#
loop_
_entity_poly.entity_id
_entity_poly.type
_entity_poly.pdbx_seq_one_letter_code
_entity_poly.pdbx_strand_id
1 'polypeptide(L)'
;MRNIVILLSGLLFVSQFVFSADIEAGKASFEGKCASCHGPEGLKPIMPLYPKLGGQNSAYLVKQIKAFQDGSRVDPTMSAMAKMIEGDEIENVAAYLESRGQEK
;
A
#
# COMPACT_ATOMS: atom_id res chain seq x y z
N MET A 1 45.61 42.82 11.51
CA MET A 1 44.14 42.96 11.52
C MET A 1 43.62 42.52 10.16
N ARG A 2 43.21 41.26 10.00
CA ARG A 2 42.61 40.76 8.75
C ARG A 2 41.47 39.83 9.15
N ASN A 3 40.25 40.37 9.14
CA ASN A 3 39.04 39.66 9.51
C ASN A 3 38.79 38.53 8.51
N ILE A 4 38.92 37.30 8.99
CA ILE A 4 38.44 36.11 8.29
C ILE A 4 36.94 36.03 8.61
N VAL A 5 36.11 36.44 7.66
CA VAL A 5 34.67 36.19 7.70
C VAL A 5 34.48 34.72 7.31
N ILE A 6 34.34 33.85 8.31
CA ILE A 6 33.90 32.47 8.11
C ILE A 6 32.41 32.53 7.79
N LEU A 7 32.08 32.53 6.50
CA LEU A 7 30.73 32.25 6.03
C LEU A 7 30.41 30.78 6.37
N LEU A 8 29.79 30.57 7.54
CA LEU A 8 29.12 29.33 7.88
C LEU A 8 27.96 29.13 6.91
N SER A 9 28.24 28.47 5.79
CA SER A 9 27.23 27.94 4.88
C SER A 9 26.52 26.79 5.60
N GLY A 10 25.45 27.11 6.33
CA GLY A 10 24.59 26.12 6.96
C GLY A 10 23.92 25.26 5.88
N LEU A 11 24.36 24.00 5.75
CA LEU A 11 23.56 22.98 5.06
C LEU A 11 22.28 22.77 5.89
N LEU A 12 21.19 23.41 5.47
CA LEU A 12 19.85 23.03 5.88
C LEU A 12 19.56 21.64 5.30
N PHE A 13 19.83 20.59 6.07
CA PHE A 13 19.25 19.27 5.85
C PHE A 13 17.75 19.41 6.08
N VAL A 14 17.00 19.71 5.02
CA VAL A 14 15.55 19.65 5.05
C VAL A 14 15.20 18.18 5.27
N SER A 15 14.68 17.87 6.47
CA SER A 15 14.21 16.54 6.83
C SER A 15 13.26 16.05 5.75
N GLN A 16 13.67 15.03 5.02
CA GLN A 16 12.83 14.43 4.00
C GLN A 16 11.76 13.62 4.72
N PHE A 17 10.56 14.17 4.81
CA PHE A 17 9.37 13.41 5.17
C PHE A 17 9.08 12.45 4.02
N VAL A 18 9.79 11.32 4.00
CA VAL A 18 9.46 10.19 3.14
C VAL A 18 8.28 9.49 3.81
N PHE A 19 7.06 9.74 3.31
CA PHE A 19 5.89 8.94 3.67
C PHE A 19 6.06 7.55 3.04
N SER A 20 6.61 6.62 3.81
CA SER A 20 6.60 5.20 3.47
C SER A 20 5.28 4.59 3.94
N ALA A 21 4.76 3.63 3.19
CA ALA A 21 3.59 2.84 3.59
C ALA A 21 3.84 2.13 4.94
N ASP A 22 2.80 2.08 5.78
CA ASP A 22 2.76 1.37 7.06
C ASP A 22 2.26 -0.07 6.83
N ILE A 23 3.19 -1.02 6.89
CA ILE A 23 2.92 -2.45 6.66
C ILE A 23 2.03 -3.05 7.75
N GLU A 24 2.16 -2.61 9.00
CA GLU A 24 1.36 -3.16 10.10
C GLU A 24 -0.08 -2.65 10.04
N ALA A 25 -0.26 -1.37 9.71
CA ALA A 25 -1.59 -0.82 9.40
C ALA A 25 -2.22 -1.54 8.18
N GLY A 26 -1.42 -1.79 7.14
CA GLY A 26 -1.83 -2.53 5.95
C GLY A 26 -2.27 -3.97 6.27
N LYS A 27 -1.52 -4.66 7.14
CA LYS A 27 -1.86 -6.00 7.63
C LYS A 27 -3.20 -6.00 8.37
N ALA A 28 -3.37 -5.09 9.34
CA ALA A 28 -4.60 -5.00 10.12
C ALA A 28 -5.82 -4.72 9.23
N SER A 29 -5.69 -3.82 8.26
CA SER A 29 -6.74 -3.55 7.28
C SER A 29 -7.06 -4.78 6.42
N PHE A 30 -6.04 -5.45 5.89
CA PHE A 30 -6.21 -6.64 5.06
C PHE A 30 -6.91 -7.79 5.82
N GLU A 31 -6.47 -8.07 7.05
CA GLU A 31 -7.06 -9.12 7.89
C GLU A 31 -8.53 -8.82 8.24
N GLY A 32 -8.84 -7.54 8.54
CA GLY A 32 -10.19 -7.13 8.91
C GLY A 32 -11.18 -7.02 7.76
N LYS A 33 -10.72 -6.71 6.54
CA LYS A 33 -11.59 -6.36 5.41
C LYS A 33 -11.47 -7.29 4.20
N CYS A 34 -10.33 -7.93 3.97
CA CYS A 34 -10.01 -8.59 2.69
C CYS A 34 -9.80 -10.10 2.80
N ALA A 35 -9.23 -10.57 3.91
CA ALA A 35 -8.77 -11.95 4.08
C ALA A 35 -9.89 -12.99 4.03
N SER A 36 -11.14 -12.61 4.30
CA SER A 36 -12.30 -13.51 4.22
C SER A 36 -12.53 -14.08 2.81
N CYS A 37 -12.14 -13.35 1.76
CA CYS A 37 -12.24 -13.81 0.37
C CYS A 37 -10.87 -14.16 -0.23
N HIS A 38 -9.87 -13.32 0.01
CA HIS A 38 -8.53 -13.50 -0.57
C HIS A 38 -7.64 -14.47 0.22
N GLY A 39 -8.13 -14.95 1.36
CA GLY A 39 -7.45 -15.89 2.23
C GLY A 39 -6.36 -15.26 3.09
N PRO A 40 -5.78 -16.03 4.03
CA PRO A 40 -4.70 -15.58 4.89
C PRO A 40 -3.53 -15.04 4.06
N GLU A 41 -3.06 -13.85 4.41
CA GLU A 41 -1.95 -13.14 3.74
C GLU A 41 -2.15 -12.94 2.22
N GLY A 42 -3.35 -13.17 1.69
CA GLY A 42 -3.62 -13.13 0.25
C GLY A 42 -2.92 -14.20 -0.58
N LEU A 43 -2.31 -15.21 0.06
CA LEU A 43 -1.46 -16.21 -0.63
C LEU A 43 -2.27 -17.32 -1.29
N LYS A 44 -3.42 -17.68 -0.70
CA LYS A 44 -4.32 -18.70 -1.22
C LYS A 44 -5.78 -18.26 -1.01
N PRO A 45 -6.51 -17.91 -2.06
CA PRO A 45 -7.91 -17.52 -1.96
C PRO A 45 -8.78 -18.67 -1.46
N ILE A 46 -9.90 -18.35 -0.81
CA ILE A 46 -10.82 -19.37 -0.27
C ILE A 46 -11.62 -20.10 -1.37
N MET A 47 -11.74 -19.48 -2.55
CA MET A 47 -12.42 -20.04 -3.72
C MET A 47 -11.65 -19.69 -5.01
N PRO A 48 -11.70 -20.54 -6.05
CA PRO A 48 -10.95 -20.31 -7.30
C PRO A 48 -11.28 -19.02 -8.06
N LEU A 49 -12.48 -18.46 -7.85
CA LEU A 49 -12.91 -17.21 -8.48
C LEU A 49 -12.15 -15.99 -7.92
N TYR A 50 -11.70 -16.05 -6.67
CA TYR A 50 -11.00 -14.92 -6.06
C TYR A 50 -9.51 -14.96 -6.42
N PRO A 51 -8.92 -13.83 -6.82
CA PRO A 51 -7.50 -13.78 -7.15
C PRO A 51 -6.62 -13.91 -5.90
N LYS A 52 -5.47 -14.56 -6.08
CA LYS A 52 -4.31 -14.44 -5.17
C LYS A 52 -3.79 -13.00 -5.23
N LEU A 53 -3.57 -12.39 -4.06
CA LEU A 53 -3.09 -11.01 -3.94
C LEU A 53 -1.69 -10.90 -3.35
N GLY A 54 -1.29 -11.85 -2.48
CA GLY A 54 0.02 -11.83 -1.85
C GLY A 54 1.14 -11.99 -2.88
N GLY A 55 2.15 -11.14 -2.80
CA GLY A 55 3.28 -11.07 -3.73
C GLY A 55 2.99 -10.30 -5.01
N GLN A 56 1.81 -9.70 -5.14
CA GLN A 56 1.51 -8.82 -6.26
C GLN A 56 2.18 -7.45 -6.06
N ASN A 57 2.59 -6.83 -7.16
CA ASN A 57 3.21 -5.51 -7.11
C ASN A 57 2.26 -4.46 -6.50
N SER A 58 2.77 -3.66 -5.57
CA SER A 58 1.97 -2.69 -4.81
C SER A 58 1.35 -1.63 -5.72
N ALA A 59 2.10 -1.09 -6.69
CA ALA A 59 1.58 -0.10 -7.63
C ALA A 59 0.43 -0.67 -8.50
N TYR A 60 0.51 -1.94 -8.88
CA TYR A 60 -0.60 -2.61 -9.55
C TYR A 60 -1.83 -2.72 -8.64
N LEU A 61 -1.65 -3.16 -7.38
CA LEU A 61 -2.75 -3.28 -6.43
C LEU A 61 -3.45 -1.92 -6.17
N VAL A 62 -2.67 -0.86 -5.93
CA VAL A 62 -3.19 0.51 -5.79
C VAL A 62 -4.01 0.92 -7.02
N LYS A 63 -3.47 0.68 -8.23
CA LYS A 63 -4.17 0.98 -9.48
C LYS A 63 -5.49 0.21 -9.59
N GLN A 64 -5.53 -1.07 -9.23
CA GLN A 64 -6.76 -1.87 -9.31
C GLN A 64 -7.82 -1.42 -8.30
N ILE A 65 -7.42 -1.12 -7.07
CA ILE A 65 -8.32 -0.62 -6.02
C ILE A 65 -8.94 0.70 -6.48
N LYS A 66 -8.12 1.65 -6.95
CA LYS A 66 -8.60 2.95 -7.46
C LYS A 66 -9.52 2.79 -8.67
N ALA A 67 -9.20 1.87 -9.59
CA ALA A 67 -10.07 1.56 -10.72
C ALA A 67 -11.43 0.98 -10.32
N PHE A 68 -11.51 0.24 -9.21
CA PHE A 68 -12.79 -0.21 -8.65
C PHE A 68 -13.58 0.93 -7.97
N GLN A 69 -12.88 1.89 -7.36
CA GLN A 69 -13.49 3.06 -6.73
C GLN A 69 -14.07 4.03 -7.77
N ASP A 70 -13.32 4.31 -8.83
CA ASP A 70 -13.70 5.26 -9.89
C ASP A 70 -14.60 4.65 -10.99
N GLY A 71 -14.77 3.32 -10.98
CA GLY A 71 -15.63 2.59 -11.91
C GLY A 71 -14.97 2.24 -13.25
N SER A 72 -13.68 2.56 -13.45
CA SER A 72 -12.91 2.14 -14.63
C SER A 72 -12.73 0.63 -14.70
N ARG A 73 -12.81 -0.06 -13.55
CA ARG A 73 -12.92 -1.51 -13.44
C ARG A 73 -14.18 -1.86 -12.66
N VAL A 74 -15.03 -2.71 -13.23
CA VAL A 74 -16.32 -3.06 -12.66
C VAL A 74 -16.35 -4.51 -12.20
N ASP A 75 -16.58 -4.70 -10.91
CA ASP A 75 -17.00 -5.96 -10.29
C ASP A 75 -17.88 -5.57 -9.08
N PRO A 76 -19.16 -5.96 -8.99
CA PRO A 76 -20.06 -5.47 -7.95
C PRO A 76 -19.52 -5.66 -6.53
N THR A 77 -18.87 -6.80 -6.27
CA THR A 77 -18.29 -7.13 -4.97
C THR A 77 -17.10 -6.24 -4.67
N MET A 78 -16.09 -6.21 -5.55
CA MET A 78 -14.88 -5.43 -5.32
C MET A 78 -15.10 -3.93 -5.42
N SER A 79 -16.04 -3.44 -6.23
CA SER A 79 -16.42 -2.03 -6.25
C SER A 79 -17.04 -1.57 -4.93
N ALA A 80 -17.80 -2.43 -4.23
CA ALA A 80 -18.27 -2.14 -2.88
C ALA A 80 -17.13 -2.20 -1.85
N MET A 81 -16.29 -3.23 -1.91
CA MET A 81 -15.16 -3.41 -0.98
C MET A 81 -14.11 -2.30 -1.11
N ALA A 82 -13.78 -1.88 -2.33
CA ALA A 82 -12.78 -0.86 -2.59
C ALA A 82 -13.19 0.51 -2.02
N LYS A 83 -14.49 0.78 -1.85
CA LYS A 83 -15.00 2.01 -1.22
C LYS A 83 -14.88 2.02 0.31
N MET A 84 -14.49 0.91 0.94
CA MET A 84 -14.33 0.77 2.39
C MET A 84 -12.93 1.17 2.90
N ILE A 85 -12.03 1.50 1.99
CA ILE A 85 -10.65 1.95 2.26
C ILE A 85 -10.37 3.19 1.41
N GLU A 86 -9.57 4.12 1.93
CA GLU A 86 -9.25 5.37 1.24
C GLU A 86 -7.91 5.93 1.71
N GLY A 87 -7.38 6.90 0.95
CA GLY A 87 -6.09 7.51 1.25
C GLY A 87 -5.01 6.45 1.50
N ASP A 88 -4.15 6.73 2.48
CA ASP A 88 -2.98 5.90 2.83
C ASP A 88 -3.33 4.43 3.14
N GLU A 89 -4.58 4.11 3.50
CA GLU A 89 -4.98 2.72 3.74
C GLU A 89 -4.81 1.85 2.48
N ILE A 90 -5.02 2.42 1.29
CA ILE A 90 -4.85 1.72 0.00
C ILE A 90 -3.38 1.36 -0.20
N GLU A 91 -2.49 2.33 -0.03
CA GLU A 91 -1.04 2.17 -0.17
C GLU A 91 -0.50 1.20 0.89
N ASN A 92 -1.00 1.27 2.13
CA ASN A 92 -0.62 0.38 3.23
C ASN A 92 -1.00 -1.09 2.95
N VAL A 93 -2.24 -1.35 2.53
CA VAL A 93 -2.69 -2.71 2.16
C VAL A 93 -1.90 -3.24 0.97
N ALA A 94 -1.66 -2.42 -0.05
CA ALA A 94 -0.89 -2.81 -1.22
C ALA A 94 0.57 -3.14 -0.88
N ALA A 95 1.21 -2.34 -0.03
CA ALA A 95 2.58 -2.59 0.44
C ALA A 95 2.65 -3.86 1.31
N TYR A 96 1.68 -4.07 2.20
CA TYR A 96 1.57 -5.30 2.97
C TYR A 96 1.49 -6.52 2.04
N LEU A 97 0.59 -6.50 1.06
CA LEU A 97 0.39 -7.61 0.12
C LEU A 97 1.63 -7.87 -0.76
N GLU A 98 2.32 -6.83 -1.23
CA GLU A 98 3.57 -6.98 -1.98
C GLU A 98 4.67 -7.63 -1.14
N SER A 99 4.71 -7.33 0.16
CA SER A 99 5.65 -7.98 1.08
C SER A 99 5.34 -9.46 1.36
N ARG A 100 4.15 -9.95 1.00
CA ARG A 100 3.78 -11.37 1.13
C ARG A 100 4.30 -12.16 -0.06
N GLY A 101 4.53 -13.46 0.09
CA GLY A 101 4.81 -14.33 -1.07
C GLY A 101 6.18 -14.15 -1.71
N GLN A 102 7.10 -13.40 -1.08
CA GLN A 102 8.53 -13.57 -1.31
C GLN A 102 9.00 -14.83 -0.58
N GLU A 103 8.64 -15.99 -1.11
CA GLU A 103 9.33 -17.23 -0.77
C GLU A 103 10.77 -17.10 -1.28
N LYS A 104 11.72 -17.14 -0.35
CA LYS A 104 13.03 -17.75 -0.64
C LYS A 104 12.86 -19.25 -0.69
#